data_AF-A0A531KGR6-F1
#
_entry.id   AF-A0A531KGR6-F1
#
_cell.length_a   1.000
_cell.length_b   1.000
_cell.length_c   1.000
_cell.angle_alpha   90.00
_cell.angle_beta   90.00
_cell.angle_gamma   90.00
#
_symmetry.space_group_name_H-M   'P 1'
#
loop_
_entity.id
_entity.type
_entity.pdbx_description
1 polymer ?
#
loop_
_entity_poly.entity_id
_entity_poly.type
_entity_poly.pdbx_seq_one_letter_code
_entity_poly.pdbx_strand_id
1 'polypeptide(L)' 'LVAIAAARKLTLAALVAEVDEARPRDANLSSALRLYVLDWAKRGMKPV' A
#
# COMPACT_ATOMS: atom_id res chain seq x y z
N LEU A 1 -5.12 1.57 4.01
CA LEU A 1 -3.77 1.63 4.61
C LEU A 1 -3.75 1.17 6.06
N VAL A 2 -4.52 1.75 6.98
CA VAL A 2 -4.55 1.34 8.41
C VAL A 2 -4.80 -0.18 8.58
N ALA A 3 -5.81 -0.73 7.90
CA ALA A 3 -6.08 -2.17 7.94
C ALA A 3 -4.91 -3.03 7.41
N ILE A 4 -4.22 -2.56 6.36
CA ILE A 4 -3.06 -3.25 5.77
C ILE A 4 -1.88 -3.22 6.74
N ALA A 5 -1.62 -2.07 7.37
CA ALA A 5 -0.57 -1.90 8.36
C ALA A 5 -0.81 -2.83 9.57
N ALA A 6 -2.04 -2.89 10.08
CA ALA A 6 -2.42 -3.81 11.15
C ALA A 6 -2.23 -5.28 10.75
N ALA A 7 -2.70 -5.68 9.56
CA ALA A 7 -2.53 -7.05 9.05
C ALA A 7 -1.06 -7.45 8.88
N ARG A 8 -0.20 -6.48 8.51
CA ARG A 8 1.26 -6.66 8.37
C ARG A 8 2.04 -6.41 9.67
N LYS A 9 1.39 -6.09 10.78
CA LYS A 9 2.00 -5.70 12.07
C LYS A 9 3.03 -4.56 11.94
N LEU A 10 2.73 -3.58 11.09
CA LEU A 10 3.53 -2.38 10.87
C LEU A 10 2.82 -1.15 11.45
N THR A 11 3.60 -0.12 11.81
CA THR A 11 3.02 1.21 12.01
C THR A 11 2.55 1.76 10.66
N LEU A 12 1.55 2.66 10.68
CA LEU A 12 1.11 3.31 9.45
C LEU A 12 2.25 4.08 8.77
N ALA A 13 3.10 4.74 9.56
CA ALA A 13 4.26 5.47 9.07
C ALA A 13 5.28 4.55 8.39
N ALA A 14 5.58 3.39 8.98
CA ALA A 14 6.47 2.40 8.37
C ALA A 14 5.92 1.90 7.02
N LEU A 15 4.61 1.61 6.95
CA LEU A 15 3.99 1.21 5.69
C LEU A 15 4.05 2.32 4.63
N VAL A 16 3.83 3.58 5.03
CA VAL A 16 3.91 4.71 4.09
C VAL A 16 5.35 4.90 3.59
N ALA A 17 6.35 4.80 4.47
CA ALA A 17 7.76 4.87 4.09
C ALA A 17 8.16 3.74 3.13
N GLU A 18 7.70 2.51 3.36
CA GLU A 18 7.93 1.40 2.41
C GLU A 18 7.37 1.69 1.01
N VAL A 19 6.14 2.23 0.92
CA VAL A 19 5.52 2.58 -0.36
C VAL A 19 6.20 3.80 -1.00
N ASP A 20 6.65 4.75 -0.19
CA ASP A 20 7.42 5.91 -0.65
C ASP A 20 8.75 5.43 -1.28
N GLU A 21 9.53 4.61 -0.59
CA GLU A 21 10.81 4.10 -1.10
C GLU A 21 10.66 3.21 -2.36
N ALA A 22 9.56 2.47 -2.48
CA ALA A 22 9.35 1.55 -3.59
C ALA A 22 8.76 2.20 -4.86
N ARG A 23 8.22 3.42 -4.80
CA ARG A 23 7.60 4.08 -5.97
C ARG A 23 8.68 4.61 -6.94
N PRO A 24 8.39 4.69 -8.25
CA PRO A 24 9.22 5.45 -9.18
C PRO A 24 9.43 6.89 -8.71
N ARG A 25 10.64 7.43 -8.84
CA ARG A 25 10.98 8.76 -8.30
C ARG A 25 10.14 9.92 -8.85
N ASP A 26 9.61 9.75 -10.05
CA ASP A 26 8.71 10.67 -10.73
C ASP A 26 7.22 10.45 -10.39
N ALA A 27 6.90 9.38 -9.65
CA ALA A 27 5.53 9.06 -9.27
C ALA A 27 5.09 9.80 -8.00
N ASN A 28 3.85 10.29 -8.03
CA ASN A 28 3.22 10.94 -6.88
C ASN A 28 2.91 9.91 -5.77
N LEU A 29 3.33 10.20 -4.53
CA LEU A 29 3.11 9.32 -3.37
C LEU A 29 1.62 9.00 -3.16
N SER A 30 0.73 9.98 -3.30
CA SER A 30 -0.70 9.75 -3.06
C SER A 30 -1.29 8.77 -4.10
N SER A 31 -0.86 8.84 -5.35
CA SER A 31 -1.27 7.89 -6.39
C SER A 31 -0.66 6.50 -6.14
N ALA A 32 0.61 6.42 -5.74
CA ALA A 32 1.25 5.16 -5.37
C ALA A 32 0.53 4.46 -4.21
N LEU A 33 0.17 5.20 -3.15
CA LEU A 33 -0.60 4.67 -2.02
C LEU A 33 -1.99 4.15 -2.45
N ARG A 34 -2.69 4.87 -3.35
CA ARG A 34 -3.99 4.42 -3.87
C ARG A 34 -3.86 3.12 -4.67
N LEU A 35 -2.86 3.02 -5.54
CA LEU A 35 -2.59 1.81 -6.32
C LEU A 35 -2.17 0.64 -5.43
N TYR A 36 -1.35 0.89 -4.41
CA TYR A 36 -0.97 -0.12 -3.43
C TYR A 36 -2.19 -0.71 -2.69
N VAL A 37 -3.11 0.15 -2.25
CA VAL A 37 -4.37 -0.29 -1.62
C VAL A 37 -5.23 -1.08 -2.59
N LEU A 38 -5.34 -0.63 -3.85
CA LEU A 38 -6.10 -1.32 -4.89
C LEU A 38 -5.55 -2.73 -5.17
N ASP A 39 -4.23 -2.86 -5.31
CA ASP A 39 -3.56 -4.15 -5.53
C ASP A 39 -3.78 -5.10 -4.34
N TRP A 40 -3.62 -4.59 -3.11
CA TRP A 40 -3.88 -5.38 -1.90
C TRP A 40 -5.33 -5.86 -1.81
N ALA A 41 -6.30 -4.99 -2.11
CA ALA A 41 -7.72 -5.35 -2.11
C ALA A 41 -8.04 -6.40 -3.18
N LYS A 42 -7.46 -6.27 -4.37
CA LYS A 42 -7.61 -7.26 -5.46
C LYS A 42 -7.06 -8.63 -5.08
N ARG A 43 -5.94 -8.71 -4.36
CA ARG A 43 -5.40 -10.00 -3.89
C ARG A 43 -6.29 -10.69 -2.86
N GLY A 44 -7.02 -9.90 -2.06
CA GLY A 44 -8.03 -10.41 -1.12
C GLY A 44 -9.33 -10.87 -1.80
N MET A 45 -9.66 -10.31 -2.96
CA MET A 45 -10.74 -10.78 -3.82
C MET A 45 -10.22 -11.88 -4.76
N LYS A 46 -10.27 -13.14 -4.32
CA LYS A 46 -10.18 -14.25 -5.29
C LYS A 46 -11.39 -14.15 -6.23
N PRO A 47 -11.20 -14.15 -7.56
CA PRO A 47 -12.32 -14.37 -8.47
C PRO A 47 -12.90 -15.76 -8.15
N VAL A 48 -14.20 -15.80 -7.91
CA VAL A 48 -14.96 -17.06 -7.79
C VAL A 48 -15.03 -17.76 -9.14
#